data_AF-A0A971GXC7-F1
#
_entry.id   AF-A0A971GXC7-F1
#
_cell.length_a   1.000
_cell.length_b   1.000
_cell.length_c   1.000
_cell.angle_alpha   90.00
_cell.angle_beta   90.00
_cell.angle_gamma   90.00
#
_symmetry.space_group_name_H-M   'P 1'
#
loop_
_entity.id
_entity.type
_entity.pdbx_description
1 polymer ?
#
loop_
_entity_poly.entity_id
_entity_poly.type
_entity_poly.pdbx_seq_one_letter_code
_entity_poly.pdbx_strand_id
1 'polypeptide(L)'
;MHHHAAHGYALIEGLNKLGLEAYPADVSTVYRVLYDLEAAGMVTSTHETEQTAGPPRRVYQLTEEGQAYLASWVQELEQTDRMLHRFLEAYQEHVEGDAAHTHNATQNVIDQEGAQ
;
A
#
# COMPACT_ATOMS: atom_id res chain seq x y z
N MET A 1 -11.10 8.21 -9.02
CA MET A 1 -10.14 8.69 -8.01
C MET A 1 -10.45 10.14 -7.72
N HIS A 2 -10.68 10.50 -6.45
CA HIS A 2 -11.35 11.75 -6.07
C HIS A 2 -10.41 12.97 -6.09
N HIS A 3 -10.65 13.90 -7.02
CA HIS A 3 -10.03 15.23 -7.11
C HIS A 3 -10.60 16.26 -6.11
N HIS A 4 -11.16 15.82 -4.98
CA HIS A 4 -11.89 16.70 -4.08
C HIS A 4 -11.11 16.92 -2.80
N ALA A 5 -11.03 18.19 -2.40
CA ALA A 5 -10.38 18.64 -1.20
C ALA A 5 -10.89 17.83 0.02
N ALA A 6 -9.98 17.30 0.84
CA ALA A 6 -10.32 16.34 1.90
C ALA A 6 -10.00 16.89 3.29
N HIS A 7 -10.89 16.60 4.25
CA HIS A 7 -10.64 16.87 5.66
C HIS A 7 -9.61 15.89 6.24
N GLY A 8 -8.79 16.35 7.18
CA GLY A 8 -7.76 15.50 7.82
C GLY A 8 -8.29 14.17 8.38
N TYR A 9 -9.50 14.16 8.96
CA TYR A 9 -10.14 12.92 9.43
C TYR A 9 -10.64 12.01 8.29
N ALA A 10 -11.16 12.60 7.20
CA ALA A 10 -11.60 11.83 6.04
C ALA A 10 -10.43 11.13 5.34
N LEU A 11 -9.22 11.72 5.39
CA LEU A 11 -7.99 11.08 4.93
C LEU A 11 -7.66 9.84 5.76
N ILE A 12 -7.76 9.91 7.09
CA ILE A 12 -7.52 8.78 7.99
C ILE A 12 -8.52 7.65 7.73
N GLU A 13 -9.80 7.98 7.60
CA GLU A 13 -10.82 6.98 7.21
C GLU A 13 -10.54 6.36 5.85
N GLY A 14 -10.05 7.15 4.89
CA GLY A 14 -9.62 6.67 3.57
C GLY A 14 -8.45 5.69 3.64
N LEU A 15 -7.43 5.97 4.47
CA LEU A 15 -6.29 5.09 4.69
C LEU A 15 -6.72 3.74 5.28
N ASN A 16 -7.63 3.76 6.26
CA ASN A 16 -8.18 2.53 6.83
C ASN A 16 -8.90 1.69 5.75
N LYS A 17 -9.73 2.31 4.91
CA LYS A 17 -10.43 1.62 3.80
C LYS A 17 -9.48 1.00 2.77
N LEU A 18 -8.24 1.47 2.66
CA LEU A 18 -7.20 0.90 1.79
C LEU A 18 -6.53 -0.35 2.41
N GLY A 19 -6.99 -0.83 3.56
CA GLY A 19 -6.42 -2.00 4.24
C GLY A 19 -5.21 -1.67 5.10
N LEU A 20 -4.93 -0.39 5.35
CA LEU A 20 -3.86 0.04 6.26
C LEU A 20 -4.29 0.01 7.74
N GLU A 21 -5.41 -0.63 8.07
CA GLU A 21 -5.89 -0.79 9.45
C GLU A 21 -4.89 -1.51 10.35
N ALA A 22 -4.09 -2.42 9.77
CA ALA A 22 -3.00 -3.12 10.45
C ALA A 22 -1.78 -2.22 10.73
N TYR A 23 -1.73 -1.05 10.10
CA TYR A 23 -0.70 -0.02 10.27
C TYR A 23 -1.38 1.28 10.74
N PRO A 24 -1.98 1.29 11.94
CA PRO A 24 -2.72 2.45 12.42
C PRO A 24 -1.78 3.65 12.53
N ALA A 25 -1.86 4.56 11.57
CA ALA A 25 -1.22 5.85 11.66
C ALA A 25 -1.98 6.67 12.69
N ASP A 26 -1.32 7.05 13.77
CA ASP A 26 -1.94 7.97 14.71
C ASP A 26 -2.26 9.30 13.99
N VAL A 27 -3.33 9.96 14.44
CA VAL A 27 -3.81 11.22 13.87
C VAL A 27 -2.70 12.28 13.82
N SER A 28 -1.79 12.27 14.81
CA SER A 28 -0.69 13.24 14.90
C SER A 28 0.35 13.07 13.78
N THR A 29 0.60 11.82 13.37
CA THR A 29 1.53 11.46 12.32
C THR A 29 0.98 11.86 10.97
N VAL A 30 -0.32 11.64 10.72
CA VAL A 30 -0.97 12.12 9.49
C VAL A 30 -0.90 13.63 9.38
N TYR A 31 -1.18 14.38 10.46
CA TYR A 31 -1.06 15.84 10.43
C TYR A 31 0.39 16.32 10.28
N ARG A 32 1.37 15.61 10.84
CA ARG A 32 2.80 15.91 10.63
C ARG A 32 3.18 15.75 9.16
N VAL A 33 2.79 14.63 8.54
CA VAL A 33 3.04 14.40 7.11
C VAL A 33 2.35 15.46 6.24
N LEU A 34 1.11 15.82 6.54
CA LEU A 34 0.41 16.88 5.80
C LEU A 34 1.09 18.25 5.94
N TYR A 35 1.64 18.56 7.12
CA TYR A 35 2.42 19.76 7.33
C TYR A 35 3.72 19.74 6.51
N ASP A 36 4.43 18.62 6.50
CA ASP A 36 5.65 18.46 5.72
C ASP A 36 5.39 18.55 4.20
N LEU A 37 4.28 17.96 3.72
CA LEU A 37 3.85 18.06 2.32
C LEU A 37 3.43 19.48 1.93
N GLU A 38 2.80 20.22 2.84
CA GLU A 38 2.48 21.63 2.63
C GLU A 38 3.74 22.49 2.60
N ALA A 39 4.67 22.27 3.53
CA ALA A 39 5.97 22.96 3.55
C ALA A 39 6.81 22.67 2.30
N ALA A 40 6.66 21.47 1.72
CA ALA A 40 7.29 21.08 0.46
C ALA A 40 6.54 21.56 -0.79
N GLY A 41 5.41 22.26 -0.66
CA GLY A 41 4.63 22.77 -1.81
C GLY A 41 3.80 21.70 -2.55
N MET A 42 3.71 20.48 -2.02
CA MET A 42 2.99 19.36 -2.63
C MET A 42 1.48 19.42 -2.36
N VAL A 43 1.10 20.10 -1.28
CA VAL A 43 -0.30 20.26 -0.84
C VAL A 43 -0.53 21.71 -0.42
N THR A 44 -1.74 22.21 -0.64
CA THR A 44 -2.23 23.46 -0.04
C THR A 44 -3.34 23.17 0.95
N SER A 45 -3.42 23.93 2.04
CA SER A 45 -4.54 23.86 2.97
C SER A 45 -5.39 25.13 2.97
N THR A 46 -6.70 24.95 3.18
CA THR A 46 -7.65 26.04 3.42
C THR A 46 -8.46 25.76 4.69
N HIS A 47 -8.90 26.83 5.36
CA HIS A 47 -9.81 26.71 6.50
C HIS A 47 -11.24 26.84 5.98
N GLU A 48 -12.03 25.78 6.16
CA GLU A 48 -13.46 25.85 5.92
C GLU A 48 -14.09 26.71 7.03
N THR A 49 -14.47 27.93 6.66
CA THR A 49 -15.03 28.96 7.56
C THR A 49 -16.54 29.12 7.41
N GLU A 50 -17.16 28.36 6.49
CA GLU A 50 -18.56 28.52 6.15
C GLU A 50 -19.46 27.53 6.92
N GLN A 51 -20.20 28.09 7.89
CA GLN A 51 -21.48 27.59 8.42
C GLN A 51 -21.51 26.23 9.16
N THR A 52 -20.43 25.78 9.79
CA THR A 52 -20.52 24.66 10.76
C THR A 52 -20.37 25.15 12.19
N ALA A 53 -21.32 24.79 13.06
CA ALA A 53 -21.18 24.96 14.51
C ALA A 53 -20.09 23.99 15.03
N GLY A 54 -18.82 24.39 14.92
CA GLY A 54 -17.68 23.56 15.29
C GLY A 54 -16.34 24.28 15.03
N PRO A 55 -15.23 23.72 15.54
CA PRO A 55 -13.90 24.27 15.28
C PRO A 55 -13.59 24.26 13.79
N PRO A 56 -12.86 25.27 13.28
CA PRO A 56 -12.54 25.39 11.86
C PRO A 56 -11.81 24.14 11.38
N ARG A 57 -12.28 23.58 10.26
CA ARG A 57 -11.72 22.37 9.66
C ARG A 57 -10.69 22.75 8.61
N ARG A 58 -9.53 22.10 8.65
CA ARG A 58 -8.52 22.21 7.58
C ARG A 58 -8.87 21.23 6.47
N VAL A 59 -8.91 21.76 5.26
CA VAL A 59 -9.12 21.02 4.02
C VAL A 59 -7.83 21.06 3.23
N TYR A 60 -7.40 19.91 2.70
CA TYR A 60 -6.15 19.76 1.96
C TYR A 60 -6.42 19.42 0.50
N GLN A 61 -5.61 19.98 -0.40
CA GLN A 61 -5.68 19.76 -1.83
C GLN A 61 -4.27 19.64 -2.43
N LEU A 62 -4.06 18.69 -3.34
CA LEU A 62 -2.79 18.55 -4.07
C LEU A 62 -2.54 19.76 -4.97
N THR A 63 -1.28 20.17 -5.05
CA THR A 63 -0.81 21.10 -6.09
C THR A 63 -0.52 20.34 -7.39
N GLU A 64 -0.25 21.05 -8.48
CA GLU A 64 0.21 20.42 -9.73
C GLU A 64 1.52 19.64 -9.53
N GLU A 65 2.44 20.19 -8.74
CA GLU A 65 3.69 19.54 -8.37
C GLU A 65 3.44 18.28 -7.52
N GLY A 66 2.56 18.37 -6.53
CA GLY A 66 2.14 17.22 -5.72
C GLY A 66 1.46 16.13 -6.54
N GLN A 67 0.68 16.50 -7.55
CA GLN A 67 0.04 15.57 -8.47
C GLN A 67 1.09 14.84 -9.32
N ALA A 68 2.09 15.55 -9.85
CA ALA A 68 3.17 14.96 -10.62
C ALA A 68 4.04 14.02 -9.77
N TYR A 69 4.35 14.44 -8.55
CA TYR A 69 5.09 13.63 -7.57
C TYR A 69 4.33 12.36 -7.17
N LEU A 70 3.01 12.47 -6.93
CA LEU A 70 2.18 11.30 -6.67
C LEU A 70 2.16 10.34 -7.86
N ALA A 71 2.10 10.85 -9.08
CA ALA A 71 2.13 10.02 -10.28
C ALA A 71 3.45 9.24 -10.41
N SER A 72 4.60 9.86 -10.12
CA SER A 72 5.88 9.14 -10.13
C SER A 72 5.94 8.06 -9.05
N TRP A 73 5.45 8.36 -7.84
CA TRP A 73 5.36 7.36 -6.77
C TRP A 73 4.49 6.16 -7.12
N VAL A 74 3.36 6.38 -7.79
CA VAL A 74 2.50 5.30 -8.27
C VAL A 74 3.26 4.40 -9.24
N GLN A 75 4.04 4.97 -10.17
CA GLN A 75 4.85 4.18 -11.10
C GLN A 75 5.91 3.32 -10.40
N GLU A 76 6.56 3.85 -9.35
CA GLU A 76 7.52 3.12 -8.54
C GLU A 76 6.86 1.98 -7.74
N LEU A 77 5.68 2.23 -7.17
CA LEU A 77 4.90 1.22 -6.47
C LEU A 77 4.45 0.09 -7.41
N GLU A 78 4.00 0.42 -8.62
CA GLU A 78 3.67 -0.59 -9.64
C GLU A 78 4.89 -1.44 -10.02
N GLN A 79 6.08 -0.84 -10.09
CA GLN A 79 7.30 -1.60 -10.36
C GLN A 79 7.68 -2.52 -9.20
N THR A 80 7.47 -2.05 -7.97
CA THR A 80 7.69 -2.85 -6.75
C THR A 80 6.70 -4.01 -6.70
N ASP A 81 5.43 -3.76 -6.97
CA ASP A 81 4.37 -4.76 -7.04
C ASP A 81 4.71 -5.88 -8.04
N ARG A 82 5.11 -5.52 -9.27
CA ARG A 82 5.57 -6.51 -10.28
C ARG A 82 6.80 -7.30 -9.84
N MET A 83 7.68 -6.72 -9.02
CA MET A 83 8.84 -7.42 -8.49
C MET A 83 8.45 -8.42 -7.41
N LEU A 84 7.56 -8.01 -6.50
CA LEU A 84 7.03 -8.88 -5.45
C LEU A 84 6.25 -10.06 -6.02
N HIS A 85 5.39 -9.85 -7.01
CA HIS A 85 4.66 -10.93 -7.68
C HIS A 85 5.61 -11.97 -8.30
N ARG A 86 6.59 -11.52 -9.09
CA ARG A 86 7.60 -12.43 -9.68
C ARG A 86 8.38 -13.22 -8.64
N PHE A 87 8.72 -12.59 -7.52
CA PHE A 87 9.42 -13.25 -6.44
C PHE A 87 8.57 -14.33 -5.78
N LEU A 88 7.30 -14.02 -5.50
CA LEU A 88 6.36 -14.96 -4.89
C LEU A 88 6.05 -16.14 -5.81
N GLU A 89 5.89 -15.91 -7.11
CA GLU A 89 5.72 -16.95 -8.13
C GLU A 89 6.93 -17.90 -8.15
N ALA A 90 8.15 -17.35 -8.24
CA ALA A 90 9.38 -18.15 -8.23
C ALA A 90 9.54 -18.98 -6.95
N TYR A 91 9.13 -18.43 -5.80
CA TYR A 91 9.14 -19.17 -4.54
C TYR A 91 8.14 -20.34 -4.56
N GLN A 92 6.92 -20.11 -5.06
CA GLN A 92 5.89 -21.15 -5.17
C GLN A 92 6.33 -22.30 -6.10
N GLU A 93 6.88 -21.97 -7.27
CA GLU A 93 7.42 -22.96 -8.20
C GLU A 93 8.53 -23.82 -7.56
N HIS A 94 9.40 -23.20 -6.75
CA HIS A 94 10.45 -23.93 -6.05
C HIS A 94 9.90 -24.87 -4.97
N VAL A 95 8.95 -24.39 -4.16
CA VAL A 95 8.31 -25.21 -3.11
C VAL A 95 7.53 -26.39 -3.72
N GLU A 96 6.83 -26.17 -4.83
CA GLU A 96 6.10 -27.24 -5.55
C GLU A 96 7.07 -28.22 -6.24
N GLY A 97 8.18 -27.71 -6.79
CA GLY A 97 9.25 -28.52 -7.37
C GLY A 97 9.92 -29.45 -6.36
N ASP A 98 10.16 -28.96 -5.14
CA ASP A 98 10.72 -29.76 -4.03
C ASP A 98 9.71 -30.80 -3.51
N ALA A 99 8.42 -30.44 -3.43
CA ALA A 99 7.36 -31.38 -3.04
C ALA A 99 7.18 -32.53 -4.06
N ALA A 100 7.27 -32.23 -5.36
CA ALA A 100 7.20 -33.22 -6.44
C ALA A 100 8.42 -34.16 -6.48
N HIS A 101 9.62 -33.64 -6.19
CA HIS A 101 10.82 -34.47 -6.07
C HIS A 101 10.76 -35.40 -4.85
N THR A 102 10.20 -34.94 -3.73
CA THR A 102 10.06 -35.74 -2.51
C THR A 102 9.04 -36.89 -2.68
N HIS A 103 7.96 -36.68 -3.45
CA HIS A 103 6.99 -37.72 -3.78
C HIS A 103 7.56 -38.78 -4.75
N ASN A 104 8.33 -38.37 -5.76
CA ASN A 104 8.97 -39.33 -6.69
C ASN A 104 10.07 -40.16 -6.03
N ALA A 105 10.82 -39.59 -5.07
CA ALA A 105 11.85 -40.32 -4.33
C ALA A 105 11.26 -41.42 -3.45
N THR A 106 10.09 -41.19 -2.85
CA THR A 106 9.41 -42.19 -2.00
C THR A 106 8.83 -43.35 -2.81
N GLN A 107 8.26 -43.09 -4.00
CA GLN A 107 7.70 -44.14 -4.86
C GLN A 107 8.77 -45.07 -5.45
N ASN A 108 9.93 -44.52 -5.85
CA ASN A 108 11.03 -45.31 -6.42
C ASN A 108 11.69 -46.26 -5.40
N VAL A 109 11.65 -45.92 -4.10
CA VAL A 109 12.20 -46.78 -3.03
C VAL A 109 11.26 -47.97 -2.75
N ILE A 110 9.94 -47.77 -2.80
CA ILE A 110 8.94 -48.82 -2.57
C ILE A 110 8.94 -49.86 -3.71
N ASP A 111 9.18 -49.42 -4.95
CA ASP A 111 9.20 -50.31 -6.12
C ASP A 111 10.48 -51.17 -6.20
N GLN A 112 11.57 -50.80 -5.49
CA GLN A 112 12.84 -51.54 -5.47
C GLN A 112 12.90 -52.64 -4.39
N GLU A 113 12.06 -52.57 -3.34
CA GLU A 113 12.02 -53.58 -2.26
C GLU A 113 11.04 -54.75 -2.54
N GLY A 114 10.18 -54.64 -3.56
CA GLY A 114 9.21 -55.68 -3.94
C GLY A 114 9.72 -56.75 -4.91
N ALA A 115 11.01 -56.71 -5.29
CA ALA A 115 11.59 -57.55 -6.35
C ALA A 115 12.57 -58.64 -5.85
N GLN A 116 12.48 -59.06 -4.58
CA GLN A 116 13.24 -60.20 -4.04
C GLN A 116 12.33 -61.33 -3.56
#